data_AF-A0A963KV14-F1
#
_entry.id   AF-A0A963KV14-F1
#
_cell.length_a   1.000
_cell.length_b   1.000
_cell.length_c   1.000
_cell.angle_alpha   90.00
_cell.angle_beta   90.00
_cell.angle_gamma   90.00
#
_symmetry.space_group_name_H-M   'P 1'
#
loop_
_entity.id
_entity.type
_entity.pdbx_description
1 polymer ?
#
loop_
_entity_poly.entity_id
_entity_poly.type
_entity_poly.pdbx_seq_one_letter_code
_entity_poly.pdbx_strand_id
1 'polypeptide(L)'
;MNRSLRLFPILALLLCACATEDPQALLEADRADCVALGFKPESESFALCLLMQDQNRRLSYIESRLGFIELDVNRIDTFRYRYRD
;
A
#
# COMPACT_ATOMS: atom_id res chain seq x y z
N MET A 1 3.67 14.70 42.20
CA MET A 1 3.79 15.45 40.93
C MET A 1 3.45 14.53 39.76
N ASN A 2 2.60 15.02 38.87
CA ASN A 2 1.69 14.28 37.98
C ASN A 2 2.40 13.43 36.91
N ARG A 3 2.13 12.11 36.89
CA ARG A 3 2.54 11.17 35.82
C ARG A 3 1.58 11.14 34.63
N SER A 4 0.41 11.78 34.76
CA SER A 4 -0.71 11.65 33.81
C SER A 4 -0.59 12.51 32.54
N LEU A 5 0.43 13.36 32.42
CA LEU A 5 0.53 14.33 31.31
C LEU A 5 1.34 13.85 30.08
N ARG A 6 1.92 12.64 30.11
CA ARG A 6 2.87 12.20 29.07
C ARG A 6 2.31 11.25 28.00
N LEU A 7 1.03 10.86 28.10
CA LEU A 7 0.41 9.93 27.14
C LEU A 7 -0.29 10.61 25.96
N PHE A 8 -0.55 11.92 26.05
CA PHE A 8 -1.22 12.68 24.99
C PHE A 8 -0.42 12.86 23.68
N PRO A 9 0.91 13.10 23.67
CA PRO A 9 1.61 13.37 22.41
C PRO A 9 1.76 12.11 21.54
N ILE A 10 1.77 10.92 22.13
CA ILE A 10 1.95 9.65 21.41
C ILE A 10 0.69 9.30 20.61
N LEU A 11 -0.50 9.53 21.19
CA LEU A 11 -1.76 9.25 20.51
C LEU A 11 -2.00 10.22 19.33
N ALA A 12 -1.56 11.47 19.44
CA ALA A 12 -1.67 12.47 18.38
C ALA A 12 -0.77 12.15 17.17
N LEU A 13 0.39 11.53 17.37
CA LEU A 13 1.28 11.10 16.28
C LEU A 13 0.70 9.92 15.48
N LEU A 14 -0.03 9.01 16.13
CA LEU A 14 -0.66 7.85 15.48
C LEU A 14 -1.85 8.22 14.59
N LEU A 15 -2.57 9.29 14.92
CA LEU A 15 -3.71 9.78 14.14
C LEU A 15 -3.29 10.46 12.81
N CYS A 16 -2.04 10.89 12.68
CA CYS A 16 -1.52 11.52 11.46
C CYS A 16 -1.13 10.50 10.36
N ALA A 17 -1.13 9.20 10.67
CA ALA A 17 -0.79 8.14 9.72
C ALA A 17 -1.96 7.73 8.81
N CYS A 18 -3.15 8.31 9.00
CA CYS A 18 -4.28 8.20 8.06
C CYS A 18 -4.15 9.26 6.94
N ALA A 19 -2.95 9.44 6.39
CA ALA A 19 -2.78 10.26 5.21
C ALA A 19 -3.34 9.47 4.02
N THR A 20 -4.53 9.86 3.56
CA THR A 20 -5.00 9.53 2.22
C THR A 20 -3.91 9.92 1.24
N GLU A 21 -3.30 8.94 0.57
CA GLU A 21 -2.23 9.17 -0.39
C GLU A 21 -2.71 10.16 -1.45
N ASP A 22 -2.09 11.34 -1.51
CA ASP A 22 -2.39 12.33 -2.53
C ASP A 22 -1.92 11.78 -3.89
N PRO A 23 -2.82 11.63 -4.88
CA PRO A 23 -2.45 11.11 -6.19
C PRO A 23 -1.35 11.93 -6.88
N GLN A 24 -1.24 13.24 -6.57
CA GLN A 24 -0.15 14.06 -7.10
C GLN A 24 1.19 13.68 -6.47
N ALA A 25 1.24 13.51 -5.14
CA ALA A 25 2.45 13.08 -4.45
C ALA A 25 2.93 11.70 -4.92
N LEU A 26 2.00 10.79 -5.23
CA LEU A 26 2.34 9.48 -5.80
C LEU A 26 2.97 9.59 -7.19
N LEU A 27 2.42 10.45 -8.04
CA LEU A 27 2.95 10.67 -9.38
C LEU A 27 4.33 11.36 -9.34
N GLU A 28 4.56 12.24 -8.37
CA GLU A 28 5.88 12.84 -8.14
C GLU A 28 6.91 11.82 -7.66
N ALA A 29 6.52 10.91 -6.77
CA ALA A 29 7.37 9.80 -6.34
C ALA A 29 7.74 8.89 -7.52
N ASP A 30 6.75 8.51 -8.33
CA ASP A 30 6.94 7.71 -9.55
C ASP A 30 7.94 8.37 -10.52
N ARG A 31 7.76 9.67 -10.76
CA ARG A 31 8.69 10.46 -11.56
C ARG A 31 10.10 10.45 -11.00
N ALA A 32 10.26 10.63 -9.68
CA ALA A 32 11.56 10.61 -9.03
C ALA A 32 12.26 9.25 -9.19
N ASP A 33 11.53 8.17 -9.02
CA ASP A 33 12.02 6.81 -9.20
C ASP A 33 12.44 6.53 -10.65
N CYS A 34 11.64 6.95 -11.63
CA CYS A 34 12.00 6.81 -13.04
C CYS A 34 13.26 7.61 -13.40
N VAL A 35 13.43 8.81 -12.84
CA VAL A 35 14.67 9.59 -13.00
C VAL A 35 15.85 8.86 -12.34
N ALA A 36 15.67 8.30 -11.13
CA ALA A 36 16.71 7.56 -10.42
C ALA A 36 17.16 6.30 -11.17
N LEU A 37 16.26 5.66 -11.91
CA LEU A 37 16.55 4.54 -12.81
C LEU A 37 17.26 4.95 -14.12
N GLY A 38 17.47 6.25 -14.34
CA GLY A 38 18.19 6.79 -15.49
C GLY A 38 17.32 7.09 -16.70
N PHE A 39 15.98 7.05 -16.57
CA PHE A 39 15.09 7.47 -17.64
C PHE A 39 15.12 9.00 -17.79
N LYS A 40 15.29 9.46 -19.02
CA LYS A 40 15.31 10.91 -19.32
C LYS A 40 13.89 11.46 -19.24
N PRO A 41 13.65 12.57 -18.51
CA PRO A 41 12.35 13.23 -18.53
C PRO A 41 11.89 13.50 -19.97
N GLU A 42 10.58 13.39 -20.20
CA GLU A 42 9.94 13.64 -21.50
C GLU A 42 10.32 12.67 -22.64
N SER A 43 11.06 11.60 -22.36
CA SER A 43 11.27 10.52 -23.34
C SER A 43 10.10 9.54 -23.35
N GLU A 44 9.94 8.82 -24.47
CA GLU A 44 9.00 7.70 -24.56
C GLU A 44 9.30 6.62 -23.52
N SER A 45 10.58 6.35 -23.25
CA SER A 45 11.00 5.40 -22.22
C SER A 45 10.64 5.84 -20.79
N PHE A 46 10.59 7.14 -20.52
CA PHE A 46 10.13 7.68 -19.25
C PHE A 46 8.61 7.52 -19.09
N ALA A 47 7.84 7.78 -20.15
CA ALA A 47 6.40 7.50 -20.16
C ALA A 47 6.11 6.01 -19.92
N LEU A 48 6.92 5.11 -20.50
CA LEU A 48 6.82 3.68 -20.26
C LEU A 48 7.14 3.31 -18.81
N CYS A 49 8.19 3.91 -18.22
CA CYS A 49 8.53 3.68 -16.82
C CYS A 49 7.37 4.06 -15.88
N LEU A 50 6.78 5.24 -16.08
CA LEU A 50 5.61 5.68 -15.30
C LEU A 50 4.43 4.73 -15.47
N LEU A 51 4.16 4.28 -16.69
CA LEU A 51 3.11 3.31 -16.95
C LEU A 51 3.36 1.97 -16.22
N MET A 52 4.59 1.49 -16.22
CA MET A 52 4.97 0.27 -15.51
C MET A 52 4.80 0.41 -14.00
N GLN A 53 5.12 1.57 -13.42
CA GLN A 53 4.90 1.83 -12.00
C GLN A 53 3.41 1.82 -11.63
N ASP A 54 2.55 2.48 -12.41
CA ASP A 54 1.09 2.41 -12.21
C ASP A 54 0.58 0.96 -12.29
N GLN A 55 1.02 0.21 -13.31
CA GLN A 55 0.61 -1.19 -13.48
C GLN A 55 1.06 -2.07 -12.31
N ASN A 56 2.31 -1.93 -11.87
CA ASN A 56 2.83 -2.69 -10.72
C ASN A 56 2.02 -2.40 -9.46
N ARG A 57 1.67 -1.13 -9.21
CA ARG A 57 0.85 -0.76 -8.05
C ARG A 57 -0.53 -1.40 -8.09
N ARG A 58 -1.17 -1.41 -9.26
CA ARG A 58 -2.46 -2.09 -9.48
C ARG A 58 -2.36 -3.59 -9.26
N LEU A 59 -1.27 -4.21 -9.72
CA LEU A 59 -1.02 -5.63 -9.50
C LEU A 59 -0.86 -5.94 -8.01
N SER A 60 -0.03 -5.19 -7.28
CA SER A 60 0.15 -5.38 -5.85
C SER A 60 -1.15 -5.22 -5.06
N TYR A 61 -2.04 -4.30 -5.47
CA TYR A 61 -3.38 -4.18 -4.88
C TYR A 61 -4.24 -5.41 -5.14
N ILE A 62 -4.23 -5.93 -6.36
CA ILE A 62 -4.98 -7.15 -6.73
C ILE A 62 -4.43 -8.36 -5.95
N GLU A 63 -3.12 -8.54 -5.91
CA GLU A 63 -2.45 -9.64 -5.19
C GLU A 63 -2.79 -9.60 -3.70
N SER A 64 -2.74 -8.42 -3.08
CA SER A 64 -3.14 -8.25 -1.68
C SER A 64 -4.60 -8.67 -1.45
N ARG A 65 -5.51 -8.27 -2.34
CA ARG A 65 -6.93 -8.67 -2.27
C ARG A 65 -7.13 -10.16 -2.44
N LEU A 66 -6.43 -10.78 -3.39
CA LEU A 66 -6.48 -12.22 -3.59
C LEU A 66 -6.00 -12.98 -2.35
N GLY A 67 -4.93 -12.50 -1.70
CA GLY A 67 -4.45 -13.08 -0.45
C GLY A 67 -5.50 -13.08 0.67
N PHE A 68 -6.26 -11.99 0.82
CA PHE A 68 -7.37 -11.95 1.79
C PHE A 68 -8.49 -12.93 1.44
N ILE A 69 -8.86 -13.03 0.16
CA ILE A 69 -9.88 -13.97 -0.30
C ILE A 69 -9.44 -15.42 -0.04
N GLU A 70 -8.18 -15.74 -0.31
CA GLU A 70 -7.62 -17.07 -0.06
C GLU A 70 -7.65 -17.44 1.42
N LEU A 71 -7.31 -16.49 2.32
CA LEU A 71 -7.43 -16.69 3.77
C LEU A 71 -8.87 -16.97 4.21
N ASP A 72 -9.83 -16.22 3.65
CA ASP A 72 -11.24 -16.40 3.96
C ASP A 72 -11.78 -17.75 3.47
N VAL A 73 -11.42 -18.15 2.25
CA VAL A 73 -11.79 -19.47 1.70
C VAL A 73 -11.19 -20.60 2.53
N ASN A 74 -9.88 -20.54 2.84
CA ASN A 74 -9.20 -21.54 3.67
C ASN A 74 -9.84 -21.65 5.06
N ARG A 75 -10.23 -20.52 5.66
CA ARG A 75 -10.96 -20.51 6.92
C ARG A 75 -12.29 -21.26 6.78
N ILE A 76 -13.10 -20.95 5.77
CA ILE A 76 -14.38 -21.63 5.53
C ILE A 76 -14.20 -23.13 5.34
N ASP A 77 -13.19 -23.56 4.59
CA ASP A 77 -12.94 -24.99 4.37
C ASP A 77 -12.49 -25.68 5.65
N THR A 78 -11.62 -25.09 6.48
CA THR A 78 -11.28 -25.68 7.79
C THR A 78 -12.48 -25.82 8.71
N PHE A 79 -13.42 -24.86 8.69
CA PHE A 79 -14.69 -24.98 9.41
C PHE A 79 -15.55 -26.11 8.81
N ARG A 80 -15.67 -26.18 7.48
CA ARG A 80 -16.44 -27.24 6.83
C ARG A 80 -15.90 -28.63 7.15
N TYR A 81 -14.58 -28.83 7.15
CA TYR A 81 -13.99 -30.13 7.51
C TYR A 81 -14.15 -30.47 8.98
N ARG A 82 -14.08 -29.49 9.89
CA ARG A 82 -14.23 -29.73 11.34
C ARG A 82 -15.64 -30.10 11.79
N TYR A 83 -16.67 -29.69 11.04
CA TYR A 83 -18.08 -29.90 11.39
C TYR A 83 -18.82 -30.83 10.41
N ARG A 84 -18.07 -31.66 9.67
CA ARG A 84 -18.60 -32.68 8.75
C ARG A 84 -18.16 -34.08 9.20
N ASP A 85 -18.26 -34.33 10.50
CA ASP A 85 -18.25 -35.65 11.14
C ASP A 85 -19.52 -35.78 11.99
#